data_AF-X1AE47-F1
#
_entry.id   AF-X1AE47-F1
#
_cell.length_a   1.000
_cell.length_b   1.000
_cell.length_c   1.000
_cell.angle_alpha   90.00
_cell.angle_beta   90.00
_cell.angle_gamma   90.00
#
_symmetry.space_group_name_H-M   'P 1'
#
loop_
_entity.id
_entity.type
_entity.pdbx_description
1 polymer ?
#
loop_
_entity_poly.entity_id
_entity_poly.type
_entity_poly.pdbx_seq_one_letter_code
_entity_poly.pdbx_strand_id
1 'polypeptide(L)'
;ELANGKIKVIDTSGHAPHHQSYLFDKYLLIGEAAGVNIPLRGKTYIRPATPPVFNYEVSKSNIQKLLDGDLGAKKICYAHYGMKDDVDSMLNVAKDQLAKWVQVISEFIDSKNEPDYFEKVKSELKRKDAYFANIDYLDKNKRENEFFFVNNSIRGITDYLEKKKS
;
A
#
# COMPACT_ATOMS: atom_id res chain seq x y z
N GLU A 1 -18.65 22.25 2.04
CA GLU A 1 -17.37 23.00 1.91
C GLU A 1 -16.64 22.93 3.24
N LEU A 2 -15.31 22.86 3.20
CA LEU A 2 -14.46 22.83 4.40
C LEU A 2 -13.40 23.93 4.18
N ALA A 3 -13.28 24.86 5.12
CA ALA A 3 -12.34 25.99 5.05
C ALA A 3 -12.34 26.77 3.71
N ASN A 4 -13.52 27.06 3.14
CA ASN A 4 -13.70 27.76 1.85
C ASN A 4 -13.07 27.10 0.62
N GLY A 5 -12.69 25.82 0.70
CA GLY A 5 -12.23 25.03 -0.44
C GLY A 5 -13.24 23.96 -0.89
N LYS A 6 -13.19 23.62 -2.18
CA LYS A 6 -13.93 22.49 -2.75
C LYS A 6 -13.17 21.20 -2.44
N ILE A 7 -13.82 20.28 -1.72
CA ILE A 7 -13.34 18.92 -1.52
C ILE A 7 -14.01 18.02 -2.57
N LYS A 8 -13.21 17.29 -3.33
CA LYS A 8 -13.70 16.22 -4.20
C LYS A 8 -13.47 14.87 -3.53
N VAL A 9 -14.53 14.09 -3.37
CA VAL A 9 -14.46 12.71 -2.89
C VAL A 9 -14.09 11.81 -4.07
N ILE A 10 -13.13 10.91 -3.86
CA ILE A 10 -12.67 9.94 -4.85
C ILE A 10 -12.82 8.55 -4.25
N ASP A 11 -13.60 7.69 -4.91
CA ASP A 11 -13.68 6.28 -4.53
C ASP A 11 -12.32 5.61 -4.71
N THR A 12 -11.81 5.04 -3.63
CA THR A 12 -10.53 4.32 -3.58
C THR A 12 -10.70 3.04 -2.77
N SER A 13 -11.83 2.38 -2.97
CA SER A 13 -12.13 1.06 -2.41
C SER A 13 -11.03 0.05 -2.76
N GLY A 14 -10.88 -0.99 -1.94
CA GLY A 14 -9.93 -2.08 -2.18
C GLY A 14 -9.02 -2.39 -0.98
N HIS A 15 -8.55 -1.36 -0.27
CA HIS A 15 -8.03 -1.51 1.10
C HIS A 15 -9.16 -1.93 2.06
N ALA A 16 -10.32 -1.28 1.91
CA ALA A 16 -11.58 -1.64 2.53
C ALA A 16 -12.74 -1.33 1.55
N PRO A 17 -13.92 -1.96 1.69
CA PRO A 17 -15.06 -1.76 0.78
C PRO A 17 -15.59 -0.32 0.70
N HIS A 18 -15.27 0.52 1.69
CA HIS A 18 -15.75 1.90 1.78
C HIS A 18 -14.59 2.91 1.86
N HIS A 19 -13.38 2.53 1.42
CA HIS A 19 -12.24 3.43 1.49
C HIS A 19 -12.41 4.59 0.48
N GLN A 20 -12.21 5.82 0.96
CA GLN A 20 -12.33 7.05 0.19
C GLN A 20 -11.06 7.87 0.31
N SER A 21 -10.72 8.54 -0.78
CA SER A 21 -9.67 9.54 -0.83
C SER A 21 -10.28 10.89 -1.14
N TYR A 22 -9.57 11.96 -0.77
CA TYR A 22 -10.09 13.31 -0.88
C TYR A 22 -9.07 14.20 -1.57
N LEU A 23 -9.52 14.94 -2.57
CA LEU A 23 -8.74 16.00 -3.19
C LEU A 23 -9.18 17.34 -2.62
N PHE A 24 -8.22 18.08 -2.09
CA PHE A 24 -8.41 19.43 -1.57
C PHE A 24 -7.26 20.32 -2.06
N ASP A 25 -7.58 21.30 -2.91
CA ASP A 25 -6.58 22.14 -3.59
C ASP A 25 -5.52 21.26 -4.28
N LYS A 26 -4.23 21.42 -3.95
CA LYS A 26 -3.12 20.64 -4.48
C LYS A 26 -2.78 19.36 -3.69
N TYR A 27 -3.61 18.99 -2.72
CA TYR A 27 -3.36 17.88 -1.80
C TYR A 27 -4.31 16.71 -2.06
N LEU A 28 -3.74 15.54 -2.32
CA LEU A 28 -4.44 14.27 -2.36
C LEU A 28 -4.30 13.58 -0.99
N LEU A 29 -5.37 13.61 -0.20
CA LEU A 29 -5.50 12.84 1.03
C LEU A 29 -5.85 11.39 0.64
N ILE A 30 -4.83 10.54 0.52
CA ILE A 30 -4.95 9.20 -0.09
C ILE A 30 -5.38 8.11 0.90
N GLY A 31 -5.44 8.43 2.19
CA GLY A 31 -5.69 7.44 3.24
C GLY A 31 -4.61 6.36 3.23
N GLU A 32 -5.02 5.12 3.03
CA GLU A 32 -4.14 3.94 2.88
C GLU A 32 -4.20 3.33 1.47
N ALA A 33 -4.91 3.96 0.51
CA ALA A 33 -5.06 3.42 -0.84
C ALA A 33 -3.73 3.30 -1.62
N ALA A 34 -2.75 4.15 -1.29
CA ALA A 34 -1.40 4.07 -1.82
C ALA A 34 -0.40 3.42 -0.85
N GLY A 35 -0.88 2.71 0.18
CA GLY A 35 -0.07 2.04 1.19
C GLY A 35 0.14 2.85 2.48
N VAL A 36 1.04 2.36 3.33
CA VAL A 36 1.45 3.00 4.59
C VAL A 36 2.88 3.50 4.43
N ASN A 37 3.07 4.82 4.58
CA ASN A 37 4.38 5.45 4.61
C ASN A 37 4.77 5.76 6.06
N ILE A 38 5.97 5.31 6.47
CA ILE A 38 6.57 5.72 7.75
C ILE A 38 7.82 6.56 7.46
N PRO A 39 7.90 7.80 7.98
CA PRO A 39 9.06 8.65 7.80
C PRO A 39 10.34 8.00 8.30
N LEU A 40 11.33 7.94 7.42
CA LEU A 40 12.71 7.58 7.72
C LEU A 40 13.64 8.72 7.27
N ARG A 41 14.66 9.03 8.07
CA ARG A 41 15.63 10.07 7.69
C ARG A 41 16.41 9.62 6.45
N GLY A 42 16.30 10.37 5.36
CA GLY A 42 17.02 10.10 4.10
C GLY A 42 16.56 8.86 3.33
N LYS A 43 15.45 8.23 3.73
CA LYS A 43 14.90 7.03 3.08
C LYS A 43 13.38 7.10 3.04
N THR A 44 12.77 6.33 2.13
CA THR A 44 11.32 6.16 2.08
C THR A 44 11.01 4.70 2.41
N TYR A 45 10.35 4.47 3.54
CA TYR A 45 9.71 3.20 3.81
C TYR A 45 8.23 3.31 3.49
N ILE A 46 7.79 2.46 2.58
CA ILE A 46 6.38 2.29 2.23
C ILE A 46 6.10 0.79 2.04
N ARG A 47 4.90 0.37 2.43
CA ARG A 47 4.36 -0.96 2.16
C ARG A 47 2.89 -0.83 1.72
N PRO A 48 2.34 -1.76 0.93
CA PRO A 48 0.92 -1.76 0.65
C PRO A 48 0.11 -2.07 1.92
N ALA A 49 -1.14 -1.64 1.94
CA ALA A 49 -2.08 -1.88 3.03
C ALA A 49 -3.20 -2.81 2.50
N THR A 50 -2.99 -4.12 2.61
CA THR A 50 -3.87 -5.14 2.01
C THR A 50 -4.45 -6.10 3.05
N PRO A 51 -5.14 -5.60 4.09
CA PRO A 51 -5.75 -6.49 5.07
C PRO A 51 -6.88 -7.33 4.42
N PRO A 52 -7.16 -8.54 4.93
CA PRO A 52 -8.37 -9.27 4.55
C PRO A 52 -9.64 -8.43 4.89
N VAL A 53 -10.66 -8.33 4.03
CA VAL A 53 -10.80 -8.90 2.67
C VAL A 53 -10.18 -7.94 1.64
N PHE A 54 -9.16 -8.40 0.92
CA PHE A 54 -8.45 -7.63 -0.10
C PHE A 54 -8.89 -8.02 -1.53
N ASN A 55 -8.91 -7.05 -2.45
CA ASN A 55 -9.15 -7.28 -3.87
C ASN A 55 -8.11 -6.52 -4.72
N TYR A 56 -7.19 -7.26 -5.35
CA TYR A 56 -6.12 -6.69 -6.15
C TYR A 56 -6.60 -5.90 -7.38
N GLU A 57 -7.57 -6.44 -8.12
CA GLU A 57 -8.04 -5.80 -9.37
C GLU A 57 -8.71 -4.45 -9.06
N VAL A 58 -9.51 -4.39 -7.98
CA VAL A 58 -10.14 -3.16 -7.52
C VAL A 58 -9.09 -2.15 -7.04
N SER A 59 -8.16 -2.56 -6.17
CA SER A 59 -7.11 -1.66 -5.68
C SER A 59 -6.24 -1.12 -6.80
N LYS A 60 -5.79 -1.99 -7.71
CA LYS A 60 -4.99 -1.61 -8.88
C LYS A 60 -5.76 -0.67 -9.81
N SER A 61 -7.03 -0.97 -10.10
CA SER A 61 -7.88 -0.11 -10.94
C SER A 61 -8.05 1.27 -10.34
N ASN A 62 -8.24 1.37 -9.03
CA ASN A 62 -8.41 2.66 -8.36
C ASN A 62 -7.13 3.48 -8.33
N ILE A 63 -5.96 2.85 -8.12
CA ILE A 63 -4.66 3.56 -8.28
C ILE A 63 -4.48 4.05 -9.72
N GLN A 64 -4.82 3.22 -10.71
CA GLN A 64 -4.70 3.59 -12.13
C GLN A 64 -5.63 4.77 -12.48
N LYS A 65 -6.87 4.80 -11.99
CA LYS A 65 -7.79 5.94 -12.18
C LYS A 65 -7.23 7.24 -11.58
N LEU A 66 -6.49 7.17 -10.47
CA LEU A 66 -5.85 8.34 -9.89
C LEU A 66 -4.69 8.85 -10.76
N LEU A 67 -3.90 7.94 -11.33
CA LEU A 67 -2.81 8.26 -12.26
C LEU A 67 -3.33 8.83 -13.59
N ASP A 68 -4.43 8.29 -14.10
CA ASP A 68 -5.04 8.74 -15.36
C ASP A 68 -5.83 10.04 -15.17
N GLY A 69 -6.25 10.32 -13.95
CA GLY A 69 -6.96 11.55 -13.61
C GLY A 69 -5.99 12.71 -13.53
N ASP A 70 -6.21 13.76 -14.32
CA ASP A 70 -5.56 15.06 -14.07
C ASP A 70 -6.15 15.66 -12.78
N LEU A 71 -5.58 15.29 -11.64
CA LEU A 71 -6.05 15.70 -10.32
C LEU A 71 -5.64 17.14 -9.99
N GLY A 72 -4.69 17.73 -10.72
CA GLY A 72 -4.01 18.98 -10.31
C GLY A 72 -3.28 18.88 -8.96
N ALA A 73 -3.21 17.69 -8.37
CA ALA A 73 -2.60 17.43 -7.08
C ALA A 73 -1.08 17.42 -7.23
N LYS A 74 -0.41 18.14 -6.34
CA LYS A 74 1.06 18.19 -6.27
C LYS A 74 1.62 17.40 -5.10
N LYS A 75 0.80 17.13 -4.08
CA LYS A 75 1.24 16.48 -2.85
C LYS A 75 0.28 15.37 -2.45
N ILE A 76 0.83 14.26 -1.98
CA ILE A 76 0.07 13.11 -1.47
C ILE A 76 0.24 13.01 0.04
N CYS A 77 -0.86 12.83 0.76
CA CYS A 77 -0.92 12.83 2.21
C CYS A 77 -1.47 11.48 2.70
N TYR A 78 -0.62 10.71 3.39
CA TYR A 78 -0.95 9.40 3.94
C TYR A 78 -1.66 9.50 5.29
N ALA A 79 -2.53 8.53 5.61
CA ALA A 79 -3.26 8.49 6.89
C ALA A 79 -2.36 8.37 8.11
N HIS A 80 -1.31 7.54 8.03
CA HIS A 80 -0.46 7.27 9.18
C HIS A 80 0.58 8.36 9.37
N TYR A 81 1.50 8.55 8.43
CA TYR A 81 2.49 9.62 8.55
C TYR A 81 3.03 10.07 7.19
N GLY A 82 3.03 11.39 6.98
CA GLY A 82 3.86 12.03 5.98
C GLY A 82 3.13 12.50 4.72
N MET A 83 3.66 13.59 4.21
CA MET A 83 3.33 14.16 2.91
C MET A 83 4.50 13.93 1.98
N LYS A 84 4.23 13.60 0.72
CA LYS A 84 5.25 13.56 -0.34
C LYS A 84 4.90 14.57 -1.41
N ASP A 85 5.94 15.11 -2.04
CA ASP A 85 5.84 16.26 -2.94
C ASP A 85 5.59 15.89 -4.41
N ASP A 86 5.41 14.61 -4.69
CA ASP A 86 5.19 14.08 -6.04
C ASP A 86 4.12 12.98 -5.98
N VAL A 87 2.89 13.36 -6.34
CA VAL A 87 1.72 12.46 -6.31
C VAL A 87 1.89 11.32 -7.31
N ASP A 88 2.27 11.64 -8.55
CA ASP A 88 2.36 10.67 -9.64
C ASP A 88 3.46 9.64 -9.37
N SER A 89 4.62 10.09 -8.89
CA SER A 89 5.70 9.20 -8.48
C SER A 89 5.24 8.25 -7.38
N MET A 90 4.56 8.75 -6.34
CA MET A 90 4.10 7.91 -5.24
C MET A 90 2.96 6.96 -5.62
N LEU A 91 2.06 7.36 -6.52
CA LEU A 91 1.02 6.48 -7.06
C LEU A 91 1.62 5.38 -7.94
N ASN A 92 2.64 5.68 -8.75
CA ASN A 92 3.37 4.67 -9.50
C ASN A 92 4.10 3.69 -8.58
N VAL A 93 4.76 4.19 -7.52
CA VAL A 93 5.36 3.34 -6.48
C VAL A 93 4.31 2.41 -5.87
N ALA A 94 3.14 2.91 -5.49
CA ALA A 94 2.08 2.10 -4.91
C ALA A 94 1.59 1.02 -5.87
N LYS A 95 1.36 1.37 -7.15
CA LYS A 95 0.93 0.42 -8.19
C LYS A 95 1.96 -0.71 -8.39
N ASP A 96 3.22 -0.34 -8.57
CA ASP A 96 4.30 -1.29 -8.86
C ASP A 96 4.61 -2.17 -7.64
N GLN A 97 4.58 -1.58 -6.45
CA GLN A 97 4.76 -2.30 -5.20
C GLN A 97 3.63 -3.31 -4.98
N LEU A 98 2.37 -2.92 -5.20
CA LEU A 98 1.23 -3.82 -5.06
C LEU A 98 1.34 -5.02 -6.00
N ALA A 99 1.64 -4.77 -7.29
CA ALA A 99 1.82 -5.83 -8.27
C ALA A 99 2.97 -6.78 -7.88
N LYS A 100 4.09 -6.22 -7.42
CA LYS A 100 5.25 -6.99 -6.97
C LYS A 100 4.95 -7.86 -5.75
N TRP A 101 4.20 -7.34 -4.77
CA TRP A 101 3.82 -8.13 -3.59
C TRP A 101 2.92 -9.30 -3.97
N VAL A 102 1.93 -9.07 -4.84
CA VAL A 102 1.07 -10.14 -5.36
C VAL A 102 1.89 -11.20 -6.10
N GLN A 103 2.83 -10.79 -6.96
CA GLN A 103 3.71 -11.71 -7.66
C GLN A 103 4.53 -12.55 -6.67
N VAL A 104 5.24 -11.92 -5.72
CA VAL A 104 6.07 -12.65 -4.76
C VAL A 104 5.22 -13.60 -3.95
N ILE A 105 4.09 -13.17 -3.41
CA ILE A 105 3.24 -14.05 -2.58
C ILE A 105 2.69 -15.22 -3.40
N SER A 106 2.41 -15.03 -4.69
CA SER A 106 2.00 -16.11 -5.59
C SER A 106 3.08 -17.18 -5.81
N GLU A 107 4.36 -16.82 -5.76
CA GLU A 107 5.49 -17.76 -5.89
C GLU A 107 5.58 -18.73 -4.69
N PHE A 108 5.05 -18.34 -3.53
CA PHE A 108 5.05 -19.14 -2.29
C PHE A 108 3.67 -19.70 -1.92
N ILE A 109 2.65 -19.52 -2.75
CA ILE A 109 1.26 -19.82 -2.37
C ILE A 109 1.05 -21.30 -1.99
N ASP A 110 1.80 -22.23 -2.60
CA ASP A 110 1.65 -23.66 -2.35
C ASP A 110 2.27 -24.07 -0.99
N SER A 111 3.16 -23.25 -0.42
CA SER A 111 3.74 -23.43 0.91
C SER A 111 3.04 -22.62 2.01
N LYS A 112 1.86 -22.06 1.74
CA LYS A 112 1.14 -21.17 2.69
C LYS A 112 0.84 -21.78 4.08
N ASN A 113 0.78 -23.11 4.17
CA ASN A 113 0.52 -23.83 5.42
C ASN A 113 1.82 -24.23 6.16
N GLU A 114 2.99 -23.94 5.60
CA GLU A 114 4.27 -24.21 6.25
C GLU A 114 4.52 -23.23 7.40
N PRO A 115 5.14 -23.66 8.52
CA PRO A 115 5.37 -22.80 9.69
C PRO A 115 6.20 -21.54 9.41
N ASP A 116 7.05 -21.57 8.40
CA ASP A 116 7.98 -20.50 8.03
C ASP A 116 7.51 -19.68 6.81
N TYR A 117 6.28 -19.89 6.33
CA TYR A 117 5.72 -19.21 5.16
C TYR A 117 5.89 -17.67 5.21
N PHE A 118 5.47 -17.04 6.31
CA PHE A 118 5.56 -15.59 6.47
C PHE A 118 7.01 -15.09 6.43
N GLU A 119 7.96 -15.83 7.00
CA GLU A 119 9.37 -15.46 6.99
C GLU A 119 9.98 -15.59 5.60
N LYS A 120 9.68 -16.68 4.88
CA LYS A 120 10.07 -16.87 3.48
C LYS A 120 9.59 -15.72 2.59
N VAL A 121 8.29 -15.39 2.67
CA VAL A 121 7.69 -14.29 1.91
C VAL A 121 8.33 -12.95 2.27
N LYS A 122 8.46 -12.62 3.56
CA LYS A 122 9.07 -11.35 3.98
C LYS A 122 10.52 -11.22 3.51
N SER A 123 11.30 -12.30 3.59
CA SER A 123 12.68 -12.32 3.12
C SER A 123 12.76 -11.99 1.62
N GLU A 124 11.90 -12.63 0.81
CA GLU A 124 11.87 -12.39 -0.63
C GLU A 124 11.34 -10.99 -0.99
N LEU A 125 10.32 -10.50 -0.26
CA LEU A 125 9.83 -9.13 -0.42
C LEU A 125 10.93 -8.12 -0.12
N LYS A 126 11.71 -8.29 0.96
CA LYS A 126 12.85 -7.40 1.26
C LYS A 126 13.89 -7.41 0.14
N ARG A 127 14.09 -8.54 -0.54
CA ARG A 127 15.04 -8.65 -1.66
C ARG A 127 14.53 -7.95 -2.92
N LYS A 128 13.23 -8.05 -3.22
CA LYS A 128 12.63 -7.56 -4.47
C LYS A 128 12.08 -6.12 -4.37
N ASP A 129 11.79 -5.64 -3.17
CA ASP A 129 11.16 -4.35 -2.92
C ASP A 129 12.04 -3.45 -2.04
N ALA A 130 12.76 -2.52 -2.68
CA ALA A 130 13.66 -1.59 -2.00
C ALA A 130 12.95 -0.63 -1.02
N TYR A 131 11.65 -0.36 -1.22
CA TYR A 131 10.89 0.48 -0.29
C TYR A 131 10.57 -0.30 0.98
N PHE A 132 10.12 -1.55 0.84
CA PHE A 132 9.87 -2.42 1.97
C PHE A 132 11.16 -2.83 2.69
N ALA A 133 12.26 -3.03 1.96
CA ALA A 133 13.59 -3.33 2.54
C ALA A 133 14.03 -2.29 3.57
N ASN A 134 13.57 -1.04 3.44
CA ASN A 134 13.89 0.02 4.40
C ASN A 134 13.28 -0.21 5.80
N ILE A 135 12.44 -1.23 5.99
CA ILE A 135 11.96 -1.68 7.30
C ILE A 135 13.10 -1.94 8.28
N ASP A 136 14.28 -2.34 7.79
CA ASP A 136 15.46 -2.62 8.62
C ASP A 136 16.04 -1.36 9.28
N TYR A 137 15.75 -0.18 8.75
CA TYR A 137 16.17 1.10 9.31
C TYR A 137 15.18 1.68 10.33
N LEU A 138 14.04 1.03 10.56
CA LEU A 138 13.15 1.40 11.66
C LEU A 138 13.76 0.99 13.00
N ASP A 139 13.46 1.76 14.05
CA ASP A 139 13.76 1.34 15.41
C ASP A 139 13.04 0.02 15.76
N LYS A 140 13.58 -0.72 16.73
CA LYS A 140 13.13 -2.07 17.06
C LYS A 140 11.61 -2.14 17.31
N ASN A 141 11.08 -1.21 18.10
CA ASN A 141 9.67 -1.20 18.47
C ASN A 141 8.77 -0.92 17.26
N LYS A 142 9.11 0.07 16.42
CA LYS A 142 8.35 0.33 15.18
C LYS A 142 8.44 -0.83 14.21
N ARG A 143 9.61 -1.45 14.07
CA ARG A 143 9.81 -2.59 13.18
C ARG A 143 8.97 -3.80 13.60
N GLU A 144 8.92 -4.11 14.90
CA GLU A 144 8.11 -5.21 15.43
C GLU A 144 6.61 -4.96 15.19
N ASN A 145 6.14 -3.74 15.44
CA ASN A 145 4.76 -3.34 15.11
C ASN A 145 4.49 -3.45 13.60
N GLU A 146 5.43 -3.03 12.76
CA GLU A 146 5.27 -3.10 11.32
C GLU A 146 5.21 -4.53 10.80
N PHE A 147 5.97 -5.47 11.37
CA PHE A 147 5.88 -6.87 10.99
C PHE A 147 4.48 -7.47 11.23
N PHE A 148 3.76 -7.02 12.25
CA PHE A 148 2.36 -7.42 12.45
C PHE A 148 1.49 -7.01 11.26
N PHE A 149 1.58 -5.74 10.82
CA PHE A 149 0.80 -5.24 9.69
C PHE A 149 1.24 -5.81 8.34
N VAL A 150 2.54 -6.08 8.18
CA VAL A 150 3.09 -6.80 7.01
C VAL A 150 2.49 -8.20 6.93
N ASN A 151 2.46 -8.94 8.04
CA ASN A 151 1.85 -10.27 8.06
C ASN A 151 0.35 -10.21 7.71
N ASN A 152 -0.38 -9.20 8.17
CA ASN A 152 -1.77 -9.00 7.77
C ASN A 152 -1.92 -8.69 6.27
N SER A 153 -1.00 -7.90 5.71
CA SER A 153 -1.00 -7.60 4.27
C SER A 153 -0.70 -8.84 3.43
N ILE A 154 0.25 -9.68 3.88
CA ILE A 154 0.54 -10.98 3.28
C ILE A 154 -0.72 -11.84 3.31
N ARG A 155 -1.39 -11.99 4.46
CA ARG A 155 -2.64 -12.76 4.59
C ARG A 155 -3.71 -12.32 3.61
N GLY A 156 -3.97 -11.01 3.50
CA GLY A 156 -5.00 -10.53 2.58
C GLY A 156 -4.71 -10.85 1.11
N ILE A 157 -3.43 -10.81 0.71
CA ILE A 157 -3.02 -11.22 -0.64
C ILE A 157 -3.11 -12.75 -0.81
N THR A 158 -2.68 -13.53 0.19
CA THR A 158 -2.82 -15.00 0.20
C THR A 158 -4.29 -15.39 0.01
N ASP A 159 -5.21 -14.83 0.81
CA ASP A 159 -6.65 -15.09 0.74
C ASP A 159 -7.24 -14.73 -0.64
N TYR A 160 -6.80 -13.60 -1.22
CA TYR A 160 -7.18 -13.19 -2.56
C TYR A 160 -6.74 -14.20 -3.62
N LEU A 161 -5.50 -14.70 -3.54
CA LEU A 161 -4.95 -15.67 -4.48
C LEU A 161 -5.64 -17.04 -4.38
N GLU A 162 -5.95 -17.49 -3.16
CA GLU A 162 -6.70 -18.74 -2.94
C GLU A 162 -8.09 -18.69 -3.59
N LYS A 163 -8.80 -17.58 -3.41
CA LYS A 163 -10.12 -17.38 -4.04
C LYS A 163 -10.06 -17.35 -5.56
N LYS A 164 -8.94 -16.91 -6.17
CA LYS A 164 -8.75 -16.93 -7.63
C LYS A 164 -8.39 -18.32 -8.18
N LYS A 165 -7.85 -19.22 -7.36
CA LYS A 165 -7.56 -20.63 -7.73
C LYS A 165 -8.79 -21.54 -7.60
N SER A 166 -9.78 -21.13 -6.80
CA SER A 166 -11.04 -21.84 -6.55
C SER A 166 -12.02 -21.65 -7.70
#